data_AF-A0A956R6J6-F1
#
_entry.id   AF-A0A956R6J6-F1
#
_cell.length_a   1.000
_cell.length_b   1.000
_cell.length_c   1.000
_cell.angle_alpha   90.00
_cell.angle_beta   90.00
_cell.angle_gamma   90.00
#
_symmetry.space_group_name_H-M   'P 1'
#
loop_
_entity.id
_entity.type
_entity.pdbx_description
1 polymer ?
#
loop_
_entity_poly.entity_id
_entity_poly.type
_entity_poly.pdbx_seq_one_letter_code
_entity_poly.pdbx_strand_id
1 'polypeptide(L)'
;MARRSIRSPLLLSLLLGTACPDDPPSTGGSSSDGTTSTGSTTDGGPTTTTSPDSTSASGSASGEGSSSSGGVADSTSTSVGSTDTGSESSSGTTGPLPASGCADGEREALVDEVMYPDIAACGGGWSIPGVLTGTPLCNNQGGDDGPLPNGMGCTIDDLCAEGWHLCQSAMEVADAGITSCSELTWDGSFFATRQSSMAMDTCSAVGTNDVFGCGDIGLTAIVNCNPLNRSTGNLCGELPAPWECDVEANSEAEFLLKEAPELGGALCCRD
;
A
#
# COMPACT_ATOMS: atom_id res chain seq x y z
N MET A 1 -12.21 38.48 -20.10
CA MET A 1 -11.07 37.63 -20.54
C MET A 1 -11.64 36.40 -21.21
N ALA A 2 -11.30 36.21 -22.49
CA ALA A 2 -12.00 35.30 -23.39
C ALA A 2 -11.57 33.84 -23.19
N ARG A 3 -12.54 32.95 -22.92
CA ARG A 3 -12.32 31.50 -22.86
C ARG A 3 -12.25 30.95 -24.28
N ARG A 4 -11.09 30.47 -24.70
CA ARG A 4 -10.91 29.71 -25.93
C ARG A 4 -11.28 28.26 -25.67
N SER A 5 -12.39 27.83 -26.27
CA SER A 5 -12.80 26.44 -26.42
C SER A 5 -11.89 25.77 -27.44
N ILE A 6 -11.09 24.80 -27.01
CA ILE A 6 -10.31 23.93 -27.89
C ILE A 6 -11.06 22.61 -27.95
N ARG A 7 -11.60 22.30 -29.13
CA ARG A 7 -12.18 21.01 -29.48
C ARG A 7 -11.04 20.07 -29.86
N SER A 8 -10.80 19.02 -29.06
CA SER A 8 -9.96 17.90 -29.46
C SER A 8 -10.75 16.94 -30.36
N PRO A 9 -10.17 16.44 -31.47
CA PRO A 9 -10.82 15.48 -32.34
C PRO A 9 -10.79 14.07 -31.72
N LEU A 10 -11.95 13.41 -31.72
CA LEU A 10 -12.07 11.97 -31.52
C LEU A 10 -11.20 11.24 -32.57
N LEU A 11 -10.20 10.50 -32.09
CA LEU A 11 -9.55 9.45 -32.86
C LEU A 11 -10.30 8.14 -32.60
N LEU A 12 -11.16 7.79 -33.56
CA LEU A 12 -11.91 6.55 -33.63
C LEU A 12 -10.97 5.44 -34.14
N SER A 13 -10.33 4.70 -33.24
CA SER A 13 -9.58 3.49 -33.60
C SER A 13 -10.51 2.30 -33.75
N LEU A 14 -10.74 1.92 -35.01
CA LEU A 14 -11.49 0.75 -35.44
C LEU A 14 -10.53 -0.45 -35.47
N LEU A 15 -10.57 -1.33 -34.47
CA LEU A 15 -9.87 -2.61 -34.49
C LEU A 15 -10.88 -3.73 -34.75
N LEU A 16 -10.83 -4.26 -35.97
CA LEU A 16 -11.48 -5.50 -36.36
C LEU A 16 -10.67 -6.70 -35.86
N GLY A 17 -11.30 -7.51 -35.02
CA GLY A 17 -11.48 -8.95 -35.21
C GLY A 17 -10.29 -9.89 -35.06
N THR A 18 -10.38 -10.79 -34.07
CA THR A 18 -10.23 -12.23 -34.31
C THR A 18 -11.02 -13.01 -33.27
N ALA A 19 -12.01 -13.77 -33.74
CA ALA A 19 -12.80 -14.70 -32.96
C ALA A 19 -12.00 -15.98 -32.69
N CYS A 20 -11.97 -16.45 -31.45
CA CYS A 20 -11.56 -17.81 -31.10
C CYS A 20 -12.83 -18.66 -30.85
N PRO A 21 -12.95 -19.85 -31.45
CA PRO A 21 -14.11 -20.72 -31.28
C PRO A 21 -14.02 -21.62 -30.03
N ASP A 22 -15.21 -21.83 -29.46
CA ASP A 22 -15.76 -23.05 -28.85
C ASP A 22 -15.05 -23.71 -27.66
N ASP A 23 -15.65 -23.47 -26.48
CA ASP A 23 -15.57 -24.32 -25.29
C ASP A 23 -16.21 -25.71 -25.53
N PRO A 24 -15.60 -26.81 -25.04
CA PRO A 24 -16.26 -28.11 -24.98
C PRO A 24 -17.26 -28.20 -23.80
N PRO A 25 -18.37 -28.94 -23.96
CA PRO A 25 -19.37 -29.08 -22.91
C PRO A 25 -18.89 -30.05 -21.81
N SER A 26 -18.81 -29.56 -20.57
CA SER A 26 -18.72 -30.44 -19.40
C SER A 26 -20.11 -30.83 -18.92
N THR A 27 -20.39 -32.12 -19.04
CA THR A 27 -21.59 -32.81 -18.61
C THR A 27 -21.60 -33.09 -17.11
N GLY A 28 -22.67 -32.67 -16.43
CA GLY A 28 -23.56 -33.57 -15.69
C GLY A 28 -23.17 -34.06 -14.29
N GLY A 29 -24.13 -33.88 -13.36
CA GLY A 29 -24.31 -34.69 -12.14
C GLY A 29 -23.99 -33.91 -10.86
N SER A 30 -24.79 -33.90 -9.81
CA SER A 30 -26.03 -34.61 -9.50
C SER A 30 -26.74 -33.88 -8.37
N SER A 31 -28.07 -33.97 -8.40
CA SER A 31 -28.99 -33.63 -7.33
C SER A 31 -28.67 -34.33 -6.01
N SER A 32 -28.89 -33.62 -4.90
CA SER A 32 -29.49 -34.19 -3.71
C SER A 32 -30.14 -33.10 -2.86
N ASP A 33 -31.46 -32.96 -3.03
CA ASP A 33 -32.37 -32.51 -2.00
C ASP A 33 -32.20 -33.38 -0.75
N GLY A 34 -32.19 -32.76 0.44
CA GLY A 34 -31.98 -33.50 1.67
C GLY A 34 -32.16 -32.74 2.97
N THR A 35 -33.42 -32.50 3.33
CA THR A 35 -33.94 -32.75 4.69
C THR A 35 -33.76 -31.66 5.77
N THR A 36 -34.88 -31.01 6.03
CA THR A 36 -35.32 -30.38 7.28
C THR A 36 -35.02 -31.23 8.51
N SER A 37 -34.44 -30.66 9.57
CA SER A 37 -34.58 -31.18 10.93
C SER A 37 -34.60 -30.06 11.96
N THR A 38 -35.82 -29.74 12.36
CA THR A 38 -36.19 -29.11 13.64
C THR A 38 -36.06 -30.12 14.78
N GLY A 39 -35.37 -29.72 15.85
CA GLY A 39 -35.39 -30.34 17.20
C GLY A 39 -34.42 -29.56 18.08
N SER A 40 -34.85 -28.64 18.96
CA SER A 40 -35.59 -28.79 20.23
C SER A 40 -34.82 -29.55 21.31
N THR A 41 -34.57 -28.84 22.43
CA THR A 41 -34.23 -29.31 23.81
C THR A 41 -32.87 -29.99 23.98
N THR A 42 -32.00 -29.67 24.95
CA THR A 42 -32.28 -29.52 26.39
C THR A 42 -31.11 -28.86 27.13
N ASP A 43 -31.46 -28.18 28.20
CA ASP A 43 -30.70 -27.71 29.35
C ASP A 43 -29.77 -28.77 29.99
N GLY A 44 -28.67 -28.37 30.66
CA GLY A 44 -27.86 -29.34 31.42
C GLY A 44 -26.42 -29.01 31.84
N GLY A 45 -26.18 -27.90 32.56
CA GLY A 45 -25.30 -27.85 33.74
C GLY A 45 -23.77 -27.99 33.63
N PRO A 46 -23.03 -27.63 34.72
CA PRO A 46 -21.59 -27.35 34.69
C PRO A 46 -20.73 -28.53 35.16
N THR A 47 -19.57 -28.69 34.54
CA THR A 47 -18.48 -29.55 35.06
C THR A 47 -17.17 -28.79 35.10
N THR A 48 -16.84 -28.33 36.31
CA THR A 48 -15.47 -28.14 36.79
C THR A 48 -14.70 -29.46 36.70
N THR A 49 -13.48 -29.50 36.14
CA THR A 49 -12.29 -30.06 36.82
C THR A 49 -10.97 -29.87 36.04
N THR A 50 -9.97 -29.32 36.75
CA THR A 50 -8.52 -29.65 36.75
C THR A 50 -7.63 -29.43 35.52
N SER A 51 -6.70 -28.48 35.70
CA SER A 51 -5.31 -28.48 35.21
C SER A 51 -4.56 -29.78 35.58
N PRO A 52 -3.45 -30.10 34.89
CA PRO A 52 -2.16 -29.69 35.46
C PRO A 52 -1.11 -29.21 34.44
N ASP A 53 -0.15 -28.49 35.02
CA ASP A 53 1.22 -28.18 34.58
C ASP A 53 1.84 -29.09 33.52
N SER A 54 2.61 -28.48 32.62
CA SER A 54 3.87 -29.03 32.11
C SER A 54 4.83 -27.92 31.66
N THR A 55 5.80 -27.69 32.53
CA THR A 55 7.15 -27.14 32.37
C THR A 55 7.93 -27.53 31.11
N SER A 56 8.95 -26.70 30.79
CA SER A 56 10.19 -26.94 30.00
C SER A 56 10.23 -26.16 28.68
N ALA A 57 11.29 -25.48 28.25
CA ALA A 57 12.67 -25.35 28.73
C ALA A 57 13.28 -24.04 28.21
N SER A 58 14.17 -23.49 29.02
CA SER A 58 15.14 -22.45 28.71
C SER A 58 16.21 -22.94 27.72
N GLY A 59 16.52 -22.12 26.71
CA GLY A 59 17.61 -22.33 25.77
C GLY A 59 18.43 -21.05 25.60
N SER A 60 19.48 -20.92 26.40
CA SER A 60 20.53 -19.91 26.25
C SER A 60 21.48 -20.32 25.11
N ALA A 61 21.79 -19.42 24.19
CA ALA A 61 22.95 -19.54 23.33
C ALA A 61 23.65 -18.18 23.22
N SER A 62 24.74 -18.08 23.96
CA SER A 62 25.76 -17.03 23.90
C SER A 62 26.56 -17.18 22.62
N GLY A 63 26.70 -16.10 21.84
CA GLY A 63 27.59 -16.03 20.69
C GLY A 63 28.50 -14.81 20.80
N GLU A 64 29.65 -14.99 21.43
CA GLU A 64 30.77 -14.05 21.45
C GLU A 64 31.52 -14.14 20.10
N GLY A 65 31.86 -12.99 19.50
CA GLY A 65 32.49 -12.92 18.18
C GLY A 65 33.34 -11.67 17.96
N SER A 66 34.54 -11.70 18.56
CA SER A 66 35.82 -11.10 18.20
C SER A 66 35.95 -9.78 17.41
N SER A 67 36.61 -8.85 18.10
CA SER A 67 37.51 -7.78 17.67
C SER A 67 38.30 -7.99 16.38
N SER A 68 38.51 -6.91 15.62
CA SER A 68 39.70 -6.69 14.78
C SER A 68 40.00 -5.20 14.66
N SER A 69 41.18 -4.83 15.11
CA SER A 69 41.77 -3.50 15.11
C SER A 69 42.93 -3.43 14.10
N GLY A 70 43.13 -2.24 13.51
CA GLY A 70 44.30 -1.88 12.68
C GLY A 70 43.85 -1.25 11.35
N GLY A 71 44.38 -0.12 10.87
CA GLY A 71 45.42 0.77 11.33
C GLY A 71 45.84 1.68 10.16
N VAL A 72 46.23 2.91 10.51
CA VAL A 72 47.23 3.81 9.90
C VAL A 72 47.07 4.50 8.52
N ALA A 73 47.52 5.77 8.57
CA ALA A 73 48.28 6.56 7.58
C ALA A 73 47.53 7.54 6.64
N ASP A 74 47.43 8.78 7.13
CA ASP A 74 48.00 10.01 6.55
C ASP A 74 48.39 10.00 5.06
N SER A 75 47.80 10.92 4.30
CA SER A 75 48.47 11.58 3.19
C SER A 75 47.92 12.99 3.00
N THR A 76 48.73 13.92 3.47
CA THR A 76 48.80 15.35 3.17
C THR A 76 48.94 15.66 1.66
N SER A 77 48.56 16.90 1.28
CA SER A 77 48.86 17.66 0.05
C SER A 77 47.69 17.71 -0.95
N THR A 78 47.35 18.80 -1.65
CA THR A 78 47.76 20.21 -1.66
C THR A 78 46.64 20.96 -2.40
N SER A 79 46.35 22.15 -1.90
CA SER A 79 45.42 23.15 -2.40
C SER A 79 45.80 23.71 -3.78
N VAL A 80 44.84 23.75 -4.71
CA VAL A 80 44.84 24.67 -5.86
C VAL A 80 43.41 25.17 -6.05
N GLY A 81 43.25 26.50 -6.03
CA GLY A 81 41.96 27.17 -5.96
C GLY A 81 41.13 27.06 -7.24
N SER A 82 39.82 27.05 -7.05
CA SER A 82 38.87 27.64 -7.98
C SER A 82 37.85 28.42 -7.18
N THR A 83 37.85 29.72 -7.44
CA THR A 83 36.88 30.69 -6.99
C THR A 83 35.64 30.45 -7.82
N ASP A 84 34.68 29.69 -7.28
CA ASP A 84 33.33 29.72 -7.84
C ASP A 84 32.31 30.15 -6.79
N THR A 85 31.37 30.91 -7.31
CA THR A 85 30.63 31.93 -6.60
C THR A 85 29.36 31.30 -6.01
N GLY A 86 29.22 31.37 -4.68
CA GLY A 86 27.92 31.23 -4.02
C GLY A 86 27.30 29.83 -4.04
N SER A 87 28.01 28.82 -3.53
CA SER A 87 27.32 27.64 -2.99
C SER A 87 26.54 28.09 -1.76
N GLU A 88 25.24 28.34 -1.96
CA GLU A 88 24.26 28.36 -0.88
C GLU A 88 24.28 26.96 -0.27
N SER A 89 25.13 26.81 0.74
CA SER A 89 25.11 25.71 1.66
C SER A 89 23.71 25.74 2.25
N SER A 90 22.81 24.91 1.71
CA SER A 90 21.51 24.62 2.28
C SER A 90 21.77 24.07 3.67
N SER A 91 21.90 24.99 4.65
CA SER A 91 21.72 24.69 6.05
C SER A 91 20.47 23.85 6.09
N GLY A 92 20.63 22.60 6.54
CA GLY A 92 19.54 21.71 6.92
C GLY A 92 18.68 22.50 7.89
N THR A 93 17.71 23.19 7.31
CA THR A 93 16.76 23.97 8.06
C THR A 93 15.97 22.87 8.70
N THR A 94 16.09 22.75 10.01
CA THR A 94 15.14 22.07 10.88
C THR A 94 13.82 22.85 10.80
N GLY A 95 13.32 23.00 9.57
CA GLY A 95 12.05 23.58 9.27
C GLY A 95 11.01 22.62 9.82
N PRO A 96 9.81 23.12 10.12
CA PRO A 96 8.69 22.23 10.38
C PRO A 96 8.66 21.15 9.29
N LEU A 97 8.64 19.88 9.72
CA LEU A 97 8.47 18.75 8.81
C LEU A 97 7.31 19.05 7.85
N PRO A 98 7.39 18.62 6.58
CA PRO A 98 6.31 18.85 5.63
C PRO A 98 4.99 18.33 6.22
N ALA A 99 4.08 19.26 6.50
CA ALA A 99 2.81 18.96 7.15
C ALA A 99 1.86 18.17 6.23
N SER A 100 2.12 18.22 4.92
CA SER A 100 1.32 17.57 3.87
C SER A 100 1.30 16.05 4.01
N GLY A 101 2.37 15.41 4.47
CA GLY A 101 2.49 13.94 4.54
C GLY A 101 2.79 13.22 3.23
N CYS A 102 2.56 13.88 2.09
CA CYS A 102 2.97 13.39 0.78
C CYS A 102 4.31 13.98 0.35
N ALA A 103 5.11 13.15 -0.30
CA ALA A 103 6.50 13.42 -0.65
C ALA A 103 6.69 14.61 -1.61
N ASP A 104 5.76 14.81 -2.54
CA ASP A 104 5.73 15.95 -3.47
C ASP A 104 5.12 17.23 -2.88
N GLY A 105 4.54 17.14 -1.68
CA GLY A 105 3.98 18.26 -0.95
C GLY A 105 2.49 18.51 -1.18
N GLU A 106 1.80 17.70 -1.99
CA GLU A 106 0.36 17.84 -2.28
C GLU A 106 -0.43 16.64 -1.75
N ARG A 107 -1.65 16.88 -1.25
CA ARG A 107 -2.58 15.81 -0.85
C ARG A 107 -3.69 15.70 -1.89
N GLU A 108 -3.90 14.52 -2.45
CA GLU A 108 -4.90 14.25 -3.48
C GLU A 108 -6.28 14.01 -2.86
N ALA A 109 -6.29 13.43 -1.66
CA ALA A 109 -7.44 13.38 -0.78
C ALA A 109 -7.04 13.72 0.67
N LEU A 110 -8.03 13.90 1.56
CA LEU A 110 -7.78 14.30 2.95
C LEU A 110 -7.02 15.65 3.06
N VAL A 111 -7.37 16.61 2.19
CA VAL A 111 -6.68 17.90 1.98
C VAL A 111 -6.70 18.81 3.22
N ASP A 112 -7.70 18.68 4.09
CA ASP A 112 -7.78 19.49 5.31
C ASP A 112 -6.83 18.95 6.39
N GLU A 113 -5.60 19.49 6.45
CA GLU A 113 -4.57 19.12 7.43
C GLU A 113 -4.97 19.36 8.89
N VAL A 114 -5.96 20.23 9.15
CA VAL A 114 -6.46 20.45 10.51
C VAL A 114 -7.40 19.32 10.91
N MET A 115 -8.18 18.81 9.96
CA MET A 115 -9.08 17.67 10.16
C MET A 115 -8.34 16.34 10.14
N TYR A 116 -7.33 16.19 9.27
CA TYR A 116 -6.54 14.97 9.07
C TYR A 116 -5.05 15.21 9.34
N PRO A 117 -4.68 15.55 10.59
CA PRO A 117 -3.30 15.90 10.90
C PRO A 117 -2.35 14.71 10.76
N ASP A 118 -2.81 13.48 10.97
CA ASP A 118 -1.95 12.30 11.11
C ASP A 118 -2.12 11.25 9.98
N ILE A 119 -2.84 11.61 8.93
CA ILE A 119 -2.99 10.79 7.72
C ILE A 119 -3.10 11.66 6.48
N ALA A 120 -2.50 11.21 5.37
CA ALA A 120 -2.57 11.82 4.05
C ALA A 120 -2.84 10.74 3.00
N ALA A 121 -3.58 11.11 1.95
CA ALA A 121 -3.73 10.28 0.76
C ALA A 121 -2.85 10.89 -0.33
N CYS A 122 -1.84 10.12 -0.75
CA CYS A 122 -0.74 10.54 -1.61
C CYS A 122 -0.80 9.77 -2.93
N GLY A 123 -0.91 10.48 -4.04
CA GLY A 123 -0.96 9.97 -5.41
C GLY A 123 0.43 9.71 -5.95
N GLY A 124 0.50 9.13 -7.15
CA GLY A 124 1.77 8.83 -7.79
C GLY A 124 1.98 7.34 -8.08
N GLY A 125 3.06 7.07 -8.81
CA GLY A 125 3.48 5.72 -9.17
C GLY A 125 4.72 5.23 -8.42
N TRP A 126 4.98 3.93 -8.51
CA TRP A 126 6.20 3.25 -8.06
C TRP A 126 6.55 2.12 -9.04
N SER A 127 7.84 1.92 -9.28
CA SER A 127 8.35 0.87 -10.16
C SER A 127 9.03 -0.27 -9.41
N ILE A 128 9.23 -0.13 -8.09
CA ILE A 128 9.73 -1.20 -7.23
C ILE A 128 8.54 -1.86 -6.55
N PRO A 129 8.24 -3.13 -6.85
CA PRO A 129 6.98 -3.75 -6.47
C PRO A 129 6.88 -4.03 -4.96
N GLY A 130 5.63 -4.09 -4.50
CA GLY A 130 5.25 -4.52 -3.17
C GLY A 130 4.93 -3.37 -2.21
N VAL A 131 4.06 -3.66 -1.24
CA VAL A 131 3.68 -2.75 -0.16
C VAL A 131 4.33 -3.12 1.18
N LEU A 132 4.99 -4.28 1.26
CA LEU A 132 5.58 -4.82 2.49
C LEU A 132 7.07 -4.46 2.68
N THR A 133 7.69 -3.75 1.73
CA THR A 133 9.14 -3.49 1.71
C THR A 133 9.63 -2.60 2.86
N GLY A 134 8.79 -1.69 3.34
CA GLY A 134 9.10 -0.97 4.58
C GLY A 134 10.01 0.23 4.45
N THR A 135 10.52 0.56 3.26
CA THR A 135 11.67 1.46 3.10
C THR A 135 11.59 2.24 1.79
N PRO A 136 11.64 3.58 1.84
CA PRO A 136 11.82 4.43 0.67
C PRO A 136 13.17 4.16 -0.02
N LEU A 137 13.19 4.04 -1.35
CA LEU A 137 14.38 3.73 -2.16
C LEU A 137 14.80 4.84 -3.13
N CYS A 138 13.94 5.83 -3.39
CA CYS A 138 14.25 6.97 -4.25
C CYS A 138 14.37 8.31 -3.49
N ASN A 139 14.60 8.27 -2.18
CA ASN A 139 14.67 9.42 -1.28
C ASN A 139 13.38 10.24 -1.25
N ASN A 140 12.22 9.58 -1.21
CA ASN A 140 10.92 10.24 -1.12
C ASN A 140 10.73 11.27 -2.24
N GLN A 141 11.09 10.89 -3.48
CA GLN A 141 10.91 11.71 -4.69
C GLN A 141 9.71 11.25 -5.52
N GLY A 142 8.88 10.36 -4.99
CA GLY A 142 7.61 9.98 -5.60
C GLY A 142 6.57 11.12 -5.52
N GLY A 143 5.33 10.79 -5.85
CA GLY A 143 4.23 11.77 -5.94
C GLY A 143 3.90 12.15 -7.39
N ASP A 144 2.64 12.45 -7.69
CA ASP A 144 2.19 12.72 -9.07
C ASP A 144 2.63 14.10 -9.60
N ASP A 145 2.84 15.06 -8.69
CA ASP A 145 3.43 16.37 -8.97
C ASP A 145 4.94 16.43 -8.66
N GLY A 146 5.50 15.29 -8.23
CA GLY A 146 6.90 15.13 -7.87
C GLY A 146 7.88 14.98 -9.05
N PRO A 147 9.20 14.84 -8.77
CA PRO A 147 10.22 14.60 -9.78
C PRO A 147 10.11 13.25 -10.50
N LEU A 148 9.51 12.24 -9.85
CA LEU A 148 9.36 10.87 -10.35
C LEU A 148 7.89 10.42 -10.33
N PRO A 149 7.00 11.04 -11.14
CA PRO A 149 5.56 10.76 -11.08
C PRO A 149 5.18 9.35 -11.53
N ASN A 150 6.03 8.72 -12.35
CA ASN A 150 5.91 7.32 -12.74
C ASN A 150 6.63 6.36 -11.78
N GLY A 151 7.25 6.88 -10.71
CA GLY A 151 7.87 6.08 -9.67
C GLY A 151 9.14 5.33 -10.07
N MET A 152 9.86 5.77 -11.10
CA MET A 152 11.06 5.06 -11.57
C MET A 152 12.11 4.95 -10.45
N GLY A 153 12.33 3.73 -9.97
CA GLY A 153 13.25 3.41 -8.87
C GLY A 153 12.70 3.72 -7.47
N CYS A 154 11.41 4.07 -7.37
CA CYS A 154 10.72 4.34 -6.11
C CYS A 154 9.93 3.11 -5.67
N THR A 155 9.81 2.92 -4.35
CA THR A 155 8.78 2.06 -3.74
C THR A 155 7.53 2.90 -3.47
N ILE A 156 6.43 2.25 -3.09
CA ILE A 156 5.23 2.97 -2.62
C ILE A 156 5.52 3.82 -1.37
N ASP A 157 6.49 3.42 -0.53
CA ASP A 157 6.89 4.19 0.66
C ASP A 157 7.50 5.55 0.29
N ASP A 158 8.05 5.70 -0.92
CA ASP A 158 8.58 6.99 -1.41
C ASP A 158 7.47 8.00 -1.77
N LEU A 159 6.19 7.61 -1.77
CA LEU A 159 5.06 8.55 -1.88
C LEU A 159 4.82 9.31 -0.57
N CYS A 160 5.27 8.76 0.56
CA CYS A 160 5.14 9.39 1.87
C CYS A 160 6.31 10.34 2.14
N ALA A 161 6.06 11.48 2.79
CA ALA A 161 7.09 12.43 3.16
C ALA A 161 7.96 11.91 4.33
N GLU A 162 9.10 12.57 4.59
CA GLU A 162 9.90 12.28 5.80
C GLU A 162 9.08 12.52 7.08
N GLY A 163 9.13 11.57 8.02
CA GLY A 163 8.28 11.55 9.23
C GLY A 163 6.89 10.94 9.02
N TRP A 164 6.68 10.32 7.86
CA TRP A 164 5.48 9.59 7.48
C TRP A 164 5.86 8.24 6.89
N HIS A 165 4.94 7.29 6.98
CA HIS A 165 5.10 5.95 6.44
C HIS A 165 3.80 5.47 5.79
N LEU A 166 3.90 4.46 4.93
CA LEU A 166 2.72 3.76 4.42
C LEU A 166 1.97 3.12 5.59
N CYS A 167 0.70 3.50 5.80
CA CYS A 167 -0.11 3.02 6.92
C CYS A 167 -0.07 1.49 6.98
N GLN A 168 0.24 0.91 8.14
CA GLN A 168 0.55 -0.52 8.26
C GLN A 168 -0.69 -1.40 8.32
N SER A 169 -1.80 -0.87 8.86
CA SER A 169 -3.00 -1.66 9.11
C SER A 169 -4.27 -0.83 9.05
N ALA A 170 -5.41 -1.51 8.94
CA ALA A 170 -6.72 -0.87 9.08
C ALA A 170 -6.88 -0.15 10.44
N MET A 171 -6.32 -0.72 11.51
CA MET A 171 -6.38 -0.12 12.86
C MET A 171 -5.61 1.18 12.94
N GLU A 172 -4.45 1.26 12.30
CA GLU A 172 -3.66 2.49 12.26
C GLU A 172 -4.36 3.61 11.49
N VAL A 173 -5.01 3.28 10.37
CA VAL A 173 -5.85 4.23 9.63
C VAL A 173 -7.01 4.74 10.49
N ALA A 174 -7.60 3.89 11.33
CA ALA A 174 -8.62 4.30 12.30
C ALA A 174 -8.05 5.21 13.39
N ASP A 175 -6.88 4.88 13.94
CA ASP A 175 -6.20 5.66 14.98
C ASP A 175 -5.76 7.04 14.46
N ALA A 176 -5.46 7.15 13.16
CA ALA A 176 -5.19 8.42 12.48
C ALA A 176 -6.46 9.26 12.20
N GLY A 177 -7.63 8.81 12.66
CA GLY A 177 -8.88 9.56 12.65
C GLY A 177 -9.87 9.20 11.55
N ILE A 178 -9.54 8.25 10.66
CA ILE A 178 -10.46 7.81 9.60
C ILE A 178 -11.44 6.78 10.13
N THR A 179 -12.71 7.17 10.25
CA THR A 179 -13.78 6.26 10.66
C THR A 179 -14.47 5.58 9.48
N SER A 180 -14.35 6.15 8.28
CA SER A 180 -14.83 5.57 7.02
C SER A 180 -14.06 6.14 5.83
N CYS A 181 -13.84 5.33 4.79
CA CYS A 181 -13.20 5.80 3.56
C CYS A 181 -14.12 6.63 2.63
N SER A 182 -15.28 7.11 3.09
CA SER A 182 -16.20 7.88 2.22
C SER A 182 -15.62 9.23 1.78
N GLU A 183 -14.69 9.77 2.56
CA GLU A 183 -14.00 11.04 2.33
C GLU A 183 -12.83 10.91 1.33
N LEU A 184 -12.45 9.68 0.97
CA LEU A 184 -11.38 9.35 0.02
C LEU A 184 -11.90 9.01 -1.38
N THR A 185 -13.04 9.58 -1.76
CA THR A 185 -13.59 9.40 -3.10
C THR A 185 -13.02 10.47 -4.03
N TRP A 186 -12.07 10.08 -4.90
CA TRP A 186 -11.37 10.99 -5.80
C TRP A 186 -11.32 10.47 -7.24
N ASP A 187 -12.48 10.52 -7.91
CA ASP A 187 -12.64 10.25 -9.35
C ASP A 187 -12.01 8.92 -9.84
N GLY A 188 -12.31 7.82 -9.14
CA GLY A 188 -11.78 6.51 -9.50
C GLY A 188 -10.41 6.21 -8.91
N SER A 189 -10.16 6.63 -7.69
CA SER A 189 -8.92 6.42 -6.93
C SER A 189 -8.96 5.18 -6.02
N PHE A 190 -7.80 4.53 -5.85
CA PHE A 190 -7.52 3.60 -4.77
C PHE A 190 -6.25 4.05 -4.02
N PHE A 191 -6.30 4.15 -2.70
CA PHE A 191 -5.16 4.48 -1.86
C PHE A 191 -4.84 3.26 -0.99
N ALA A 192 -3.72 2.61 -1.32
CA ALA A 192 -3.27 1.38 -0.70
C ALA A 192 -2.66 1.60 0.69
N THR A 193 -2.71 0.56 1.51
CA THR A 193 -1.99 0.45 2.79
C THR A 193 -1.08 -0.78 2.75
N ARG A 194 -0.38 -1.12 3.84
CA ARG A 194 0.28 -2.44 3.98
C ARG A 194 -0.66 -3.56 4.42
N GLN A 195 -1.93 -3.24 4.72
CA GLN A 195 -2.90 -4.23 5.13
C GLN A 195 -3.11 -5.26 4.02
N SER A 196 -3.00 -6.55 4.38
CA SER A 196 -3.14 -7.69 3.47
C SER A 196 -4.00 -8.82 4.09
N SER A 197 -4.12 -9.95 3.38
CA SER A 197 -4.85 -11.16 3.77
C SER A 197 -4.03 -12.45 3.59
N MET A 198 -4.50 -13.55 4.21
CA MET A 198 -4.03 -14.92 3.97
C MET A 198 -4.84 -15.67 2.89
N ALA A 199 -5.54 -14.95 1.99
CA ALA A 199 -6.29 -15.46 0.83
C ALA A 199 -7.84 -15.58 0.93
N MET A 200 -8.57 -14.58 1.45
CA MET A 200 -10.06 -14.56 1.44
C MET A 200 -10.70 -13.16 1.56
N ASP A 201 -10.25 -12.12 0.87
CA ASP A 201 -10.84 -10.74 0.94
C ASP A 201 -11.04 -10.22 2.39
N THR A 202 -10.30 -10.79 3.34
CA THR A 202 -10.50 -10.60 4.77
C THR A 202 -9.20 -10.08 5.35
N CYS A 203 -9.23 -8.88 5.92
CA CYS A 203 -8.04 -8.28 6.49
C CYS A 203 -7.46 -9.16 7.61
N SER A 204 -6.14 -9.31 7.58
CA SER A 204 -5.36 -10.07 8.54
C SER A 204 -4.10 -9.29 8.89
N ALA A 205 -3.64 -9.37 10.15
CA ALA A 205 -2.39 -8.71 10.56
C ALA A 205 -1.15 -9.24 9.81
N VAL A 206 -1.29 -10.38 9.14
CA VAL A 206 -0.24 -11.04 8.36
C VAL A 206 -0.84 -11.62 7.08
N GLY A 207 0.00 -11.72 6.05
CA GLY A 207 -0.40 -12.29 4.77
C GLY A 207 0.27 -11.55 3.62
N THR A 208 0.16 -12.14 2.45
CA THR A 208 0.75 -11.62 1.20
C THR A 208 -0.28 -11.52 0.10
N ASN A 209 -1.52 -11.98 0.33
CA ASN A 209 -2.58 -11.92 -0.66
C ASN A 209 -3.48 -10.71 -0.44
N ASP A 210 -3.94 -10.10 -1.53
CA ASP A 210 -4.75 -8.89 -1.53
C ASP A 210 -4.04 -7.69 -0.85
N VAL A 211 -4.31 -6.49 -1.36
CA VAL A 211 -3.93 -5.24 -0.70
C VAL A 211 -5.18 -4.42 -0.45
N PHE A 212 -5.34 -3.97 0.79
CA PHE A 212 -6.53 -3.25 1.23
C PHE A 212 -6.25 -1.75 1.35
N GLY A 213 -7.29 -0.96 1.12
CA GLY A 213 -7.17 0.49 1.08
C GLY A 213 -8.51 1.20 1.15
N CYS A 214 -8.43 2.50 0.88
CA CYS A 214 -9.59 3.37 0.74
C CYS A 214 -9.74 3.83 -0.70
N GLY A 215 -10.98 4.08 -1.14
CA GLY A 215 -11.22 4.65 -2.46
C GLY A 215 -12.63 4.39 -2.98
N ASP A 216 -12.81 4.63 -4.28
CA ASP A 216 -14.04 4.34 -5.02
C ASP A 216 -13.91 3.21 -6.04
N ILE A 217 -12.70 2.84 -6.48
CA ILE A 217 -12.41 1.63 -7.30
C ILE A 217 -11.84 0.47 -6.46
N GLY A 218 -11.97 -0.76 -6.95
CA GLY A 218 -11.55 -1.99 -6.27
C GLY A 218 -12.70 -2.81 -5.70
N LEU A 219 -12.37 -3.98 -5.17
CA LEU A 219 -13.33 -4.93 -4.61
C LEU A 219 -13.97 -4.37 -3.34
N THR A 220 -15.30 -4.42 -3.24
CA THR A 220 -16.04 -3.94 -2.06
C THR A 220 -16.45 -5.04 -1.09
N ALA A 221 -16.38 -6.31 -1.50
CA ALA A 221 -16.84 -7.46 -0.73
C ALA A 221 -15.80 -7.91 0.32
N ILE A 222 -15.26 -6.96 1.08
CA ILE A 222 -14.20 -7.21 2.06
C ILE A 222 -14.74 -7.35 3.48
N VAL A 223 -14.05 -8.15 4.30
CA VAL A 223 -14.51 -8.49 5.67
C VAL A 223 -13.43 -8.13 6.70
N ASN A 224 -13.85 -7.62 7.87
CA ASN A 224 -12.97 -7.24 8.98
C ASN A 224 -11.90 -6.18 8.63
N CYS A 225 -12.17 -5.35 7.63
CA CYS A 225 -11.22 -4.37 7.12
C CYS A 225 -11.46 -2.93 7.57
N ASN A 226 -12.48 -2.67 8.40
CA ASN A 226 -12.85 -1.30 8.77
C ASN A 226 -11.64 -0.54 9.37
N PRO A 227 -11.34 0.69 8.90
CA PRO A 227 -12.18 1.57 8.06
C PRO A 227 -12.03 1.35 6.55
N LEU A 228 -11.04 0.54 6.13
CA LEU A 228 -10.77 0.23 4.73
C LEU A 228 -12.03 -0.36 4.07
N ASN A 229 -12.26 0.03 2.83
CA ASN A 229 -13.49 -0.29 2.09
C ASN A 229 -13.22 -0.82 0.67
N ARG A 230 -11.96 -0.97 0.29
CA ARG A 230 -11.52 -1.48 -1.02
C ARG A 230 -10.39 -2.51 -0.87
N SER A 231 -10.31 -3.41 -1.83
CA SER A 231 -9.21 -4.35 -2.04
C SER A 231 -8.81 -4.39 -3.52
N THR A 232 -7.56 -4.76 -3.80
CA THR A 232 -7.07 -5.11 -5.14
C THR A 232 -7.87 -6.27 -5.75
N GLY A 233 -8.34 -7.20 -4.90
CA GLY A 233 -8.90 -8.49 -5.30
C GLY A 233 -7.87 -9.35 -6.04
N ASN A 234 -8.26 -10.58 -6.36
CA ASN A 234 -7.35 -11.57 -6.96
C ASN A 234 -6.69 -11.06 -8.26
N LEU A 235 -5.36 -11.08 -8.29
CA LEU A 235 -4.47 -10.58 -9.34
C LEU A 235 -4.76 -9.13 -9.74
N CYS A 236 -5.12 -8.27 -8.77
CA CYS A 236 -5.53 -6.88 -9.03
C CYS A 236 -6.72 -6.76 -10.01
N GLY A 237 -7.50 -7.82 -10.20
CA GLY A 237 -8.53 -7.89 -11.25
C GLY A 237 -9.68 -6.88 -11.07
N GLU A 238 -9.80 -6.29 -9.89
CA GLU A 238 -10.84 -5.32 -9.54
C GLU A 238 -10.36 -3.86 -9.68
N LEU A 239 -9.09 -3.66 -10.03
CA LEU A 239 -8.51 -2.35 -10.30
C LEU A 239 -8.21 -2.20 -11.81
N PRO A 240 -8.54 -1.06 -12.43
CA PRO A 240 -8.10 -0.77 -13.79
C PRO A 240 -6.59 -0.47 -13.82
N ALA A 241 -5.98 -0.57 -15.02
CA ALA A 241 -4.66 0.00 -15.25
C ALA A 241 -4.61 1.47 -14.76
N PRO A 242 -3.51 1.92 -14.12
CA PRO A 242 -2.17 1.32 -14.13
C PRO A 242 -1.85 0.33 -12.99
N TRP A 243 -2.86 -0.09 -12.21
CA TRP A 243 -2.66 -1.05 -11.13
C TRP A 243 -2.37 -2.43 -11.70
N GLU A 244 -1.26 -3.02 -11.28
CA GLU A 244 -0.83 -4.34 -11.72
C GLU A 244 -0.37 -5.17 -10.53
N CYS A 245 -0.85 -6.41 -10.51
CA CYS A 245 -0.29 -7.46 -9.68
C CYS A 245 0.45 -8.41 -10.62
N ASP A 246 1.64 -8.87 -10.25
CA ASP A 246 2.32 -9.94 -11.00
C ASP A 246 1.47 -11.24 -10.96
N VAL A 247 1.90 -12.27 -11.69
CA VAL A 247 1.13 -13.50 -11.96
C VAL A 247 0.94 -14.43 -10.76
N GLU A 248 1.44 -14.08 -9.57
CA GLU A 248 1.32 -14.89 -8.36
C GLU A 248 0.07 -14.53 -7.54
N ALA A 249 -1.00 -15.31 -7.73
CA ALA A 249 -2.33 -15.09 -7.16
C ALA A 249 -2.44 -15.13 -5.62
N ASN A 250 -1.34 -15.31 -4.87
CA ASN A 250 -1.34 -15.31 -3.40
C ASN A 250 -0.26 -14.38 -2.80
N SER A 251 0.40 -13.58 -3.64
CA SER A 251 1.57 -12.79 -3.26
C SER A 251 1.43 -11.32 -3.71
N GLU A 252 0.21 -10.86 -3.97
CA GLU A 252 -0.07 -9.50 -4.47
C GLU A 252 0.59 -8.40 -3.64
N ALA A 253 0.60 -8.51 -2.31
CA ALA A 253 1.24 -7.51 -1.45
C ALA A 253 2.76 -7.42 -1.64
N GLU A 254 3.40 -8.45 -2.19
CA GLU A 254 4.83 -8.45 -2.54
C GLU A 254 5.07 -7.94 -3.96
N PHE A 255 4.07 -8.00 -4.84
CA PHE A 255 4.21 -7.74 -6.26
C PHE A 255 3.37 -6.57 -6.80
N LEU A 256 2.62 -5.87 -5.93
CA LEU A 256 1.78 -4.75 -6.33
C LEU A 256 2.63 -3.64 -6.95
N LEU A 257 2.29 -3.24 -8.17
CA LEU A 257 2.97 -2.23 -8.97
C LEU A 257 1.97 -1.21 -9.49
N LYS A 258 2.45 0.03 -9.68
CA LYS A 258 1.67 1.11 -10.30
C LYS A 258 2.62 2.11 -10.96
N GLU A 259 2.95 1.94 -12.23
CA GLU A 259 3.98 2.77 -12.89
C GLU A 259 3.44 4.11 -13.45
N ALA A 260 2.19 4.46 -13.18
CA ALA A 260 1.62 5.74 -13.60
C ALA A 260 0.93 6.45 -12.43
N PRO A 261 0.92 7.79 -12.41
CA PRO A 261 0.46 8.56 -11.26
C PRO A 261 -1.04 8.51 -11.03
N GLU A 262 -1.84 8.24 -12.06
CA GLU A 262 -3.29 8.37 -12.01
C GLU A 262 -3.96 7.30 -11.12
N LEU A 263 -5.21 7.53 -10.72
CA LEU A 263 -6.07 6.56 -10.02
C LEU A 263 -5.60 6.17 -8.60
N GLY A 264 -5.01 7.13 -7.89
CA GLY A 264 -4.68 7.04 -6.46
C GLY A 264 -3.21 6.71 -6.18
N GLY A 265 -2.92 6.07 -5.06
CA GLY A 265 -1.55 5.83 -4.58
C GLY A 265 -1.49 5.21 -3.19
N ALA A 266 -0.87 5.88 -2.23
CA ALA A 266 -0.63 5.44 -0.86
C ALA A 266 -1.50 6.18 0.16
N LEU A 267 -1.86 5.50 1.25
CA LEU A 267 -2.22 6.15 2.51
C LEU A 267 -0.98 6.28 3.39
N CYS A 268 -0.58 7.51 3.66
CA CYS A 268 0.58 7.82 4.49
C CYS A 268 0.12 8.23 5.89
N CYS A 269 0.56 7.51 6.90
CA CYS A 269 0.32 7.78 8.31
C CYS A 269 1.55 8.43 8.92
N ARG A 270 1.34 9.32 9.90
CA ARG A 270 2.44 9.99 10.60
C ARG A 270 3.13 9.02 11.56
N ASP A 271 4.47 9.11 11.66
CA ASP A 271 5.30 8.33 12.59
C ASP A 271 5.04 8.62 14.09
#